data_AF-Q4H380-F1
#
_entry.id   AF-Q4H380-F1
#
_cell.length_a   1.000
_cell.length_b   1.000
_cell.length_c   1.000
_cell.angle_alpha   90.00
_cell.angle_beta   90.00
_cell.angle_gamma   90.00
#
_symmetry.space_group_name_H-M   'P 1'
#
loop_
_entity.id
_entity.type
_entity.pdbx_description
1 polymer ?
#
loop_
_entity_poly.entity_id
_entity_poly.type
_entity_poly.pdbx_seq_one_letter_code
_entity_poly.pdbx_strand_id
1 'polypeptide(L)' 'QCIVNDDAPRLPPEHFSPDLVDFVICCLQKEADKRLLPEQLCLHHLVTTTCQFPLAHRLGVVSQWLKQALTQNG' A
#
# COMPACT_ATOMS: atom_id res chain seq x y z
N GLN A 1 -3.54 19.96 22.17
CA GLN A 1 -3.37 18.93 21.13
C GLN A 1 -2.53 17.82 21.73
N CYS A 2 -3.04 16.59 21.83
CA CYS A 2 -2.29 15.46 22.35
C CYS A 2 -1.33 14.99 21.24
N ILE A 3 -0.05 15.31 21.33
CA ILE A 3 0.97 14.69 20.48
C ILE A 3 1.12 13.26 20.98
N VAL A 4 0.58 12.30 20.23
CA VAL A 4 0.77 10.87 20.52
C VAL A 4 2.22 10.53 20.17
N ASN A 5 3.01 10.21 21.20
CA ASN A 5 4.45 9.96 21.05
C ASN A 5 4.76 8.53 20.58
N ASP A 6 3.76 7.66 20.46
CA ASP A 6 3.92 6.25 20.07
C ASP A 6 4.42 6.08 18.64
N ASP A 7 5.37 5.19 18.41
CA ASP A 7 5.94 4.94 17.08
C ASP A 7 4.88 4.79 15.98
N ALA A 8 5.23 5.24 14.77
CA ALA A 8 4.36 5.05 13.62
C ALA A 8 4.06 3.55 13.43
N PRO A 9 2.81 3.17 13.14
CA PRO A 9 2.46 1.77 12.97
C PRO A 9 3.20 1.20 11.75
N ARG A 10 3.68 -0.04 11.88
CA ARG A 10 4.44 -0.76 10.84
C ARG A 10 3.74 -2.05 10.47
N LEU A 11 3.84 -2.44 9.21
CA LEU A 11 3.42 -3.76 8.76
C LEU A 11 4.44 -4.83 9.21
N PRO A 12 4.00 -6.03 9.65
CA PRO A 12 4.88 -7.16 9.92
C PRO A 12 5.62 -7.63 8.66
N PRO A 13 6.95 -7.51 8.56
CA PRO A 13 7.69 -7.80 7.33
C PRO A 13 7.64 -9.27 6.89
N GLU A 14 7.28 -10.19 7.79
CA GLU A 14 7.12 -11.62 7.50
C GLU A 14 5.87 -11.95 6.67
N HIS A 15 4.88 -11.06 6.63
CA HIS A 15 3.59 -11.29 5.96
C HIS A 15 3.42 -10.50 4.67
N PHE A 16 4.22 -9.46 4.47
CA PHE A 16 4.06 -8.49 3.38
C PHE A 16 5.33 -8.38 2.55
N SER A 17 5.17 -8.02 1.28
CA SER A 17 6.34 -7.78 0.43
C SER A 17 7.16 -6.59 0.96
N PRO A 18 8.49 -6.61 0.81
CA PRO A 18 9.35 -5.50 1.22
C PRO A 18 8.88 -4.15 0.65
N ASP A 19 8.45 -4.13 -0.61
CA ASP A 19 7.97 -2.92 -1.28
C ASP A 19 6.70 -2.34 -0.65
N LEU A 20 5.81 -3.20 -0.15
CA LEU A 20 4.58 -2.75 0.51
C LEU A 20 4.87 -2.22 1.91
N VAL A 21 5.78 -2.89 2.64
CA VAL A 21 6.24 -2.42 3.95
C VAL A 21 6.90 -1.04 3.82
N ASP A 22 7.80 -0.88 2.86
CA ASP A 22 8.50 0.39 2.60
C ASP A 22 7.53 1.51 2.20
N PHE A 23 6.61 1.23 1.28
CA PHE A 23 5.60 2.21 0.84
C PHE A 23 4.77 2.75 2.03
N VAL A 24 4.33 1.86 2.92
CA VAL A 24 3.56 2.24 4.10
C VAL A 24 4.41 3.04 5.09
N ILE A 25 5.69 2.70 5.27
CA ILE A 25 6.62 3.49 6.08
C ILE A 25 6.73 4.92 5.53
N CYS A 26 6.90 5.08 4.22
CA CYS A 26 6.96 6.40 3.58
C CYS A 26 5.68 7.24 3.79
N CYS A 27 4.51 6.59 3.80
CA CYS A 27 3.22 7.25 4.03
C CYS A 27 3.02 7.69 5.48
N LEU A 28 3.51 6.90 6.44
CA LEU A 28 3.22 7.07 7.87
C LEU A 28 4.34 7.76 8.65
N GLN A 29 5.36 8.30 7.97
CA GLN A 29 6.38 9.13 8.62
C GLN A 29 5.71 10.25 9.43
N LYS A 30 6.07 10.36 10.71
CA LYS A 30 5.55 11.39 11.61
C LYS A 30 6.11 12.77 11.27
N GLU A 31 7.40 12.79 10.96
CA GLU A 31 8.14 13.96 10.53
C GLU A 31 7.66 14.38 9.14
N ALA A 32 7.05 15.56 9.04
CA ALA A 32 6.38 16.01 7.81
C ALA A 32 7.37 16.22 6.65
N ASP A 33 8.61 16.58 6.96
CA ASP A 33 9.73 16.72 6.04
C ASP A 33 10.26 15.37 5.52
N LYS A 34 10.04 14.29 6.28
CA LYS A 34 10.40 12.92 5.86
C LYS A 34 9.26 12.19 5.17
N ARG A 35 8.01 12.64 5.36
CA ARG A 35 6.84 12.04 4.72
C ARG A 35 6.84 12.36 3.23
N LEU A 36 6.78 11.33 2.40
CA LEU A 36 6.72 11.52 0.96
C LEU A 36 5.40 12.17 0.55
N LEU A 37 5.50 13.09 -0.40
CA LEU A 37 4.35 13.74 -1.03
C LEU A 37 3.65 12.78 -2.01
N PRO A 38 2.36 13.00 -2.33
CA PRO A 38 1.61 12.14 -3.25
C PRO A 38 2.32 11.91 -4.59
N GLU A 39 2.91 12.95 -5.18
CA GLU A 39 3.65 12.87 -6.44
C GLU A 39 4.91 12.00 -6.32
N GLN A 40 5.56 11.97 -5.15
CA GLN A 40 6.72 11.11 -4.89
C GLN A 40 6.28 9.65 -4.66
N LEU A 41 5.15 9.45 -3.98
CA LEU A 41 4.56 8.12 -3.78
C LEU A 41 4.14 7.48 -5.12
N CYS A 42 3.68 8.27 -6.10
CA CYS A 42 3.40 7.79 -7.46
C CYS A 42 4.64 7.20 -8.17
N LEU A 43 5.83 7.65 -7.79
CA LEU A 43 7.11 7.16 -8.33
C LEU A 43 7.69 5.98 -7.53
N HIS A 44 7.07 5.60 -6.42
CA HIS A 44 7.51 4.50 -5.58
C HIS A 44 7.51 3.17 -6.36
N HIS A 45 8.42 2.25 -6.02
CA HIS A 45 8.57 0.98 -6.73
C HIS A 45 7.26 0.16 -6.74
N LEU A 46 6.56 0.10 -5.61
CA LEU A 46 5.24 -0.53 -5.52
C LEU A 46 4.24 0.01 -6.56
N VAL A 47 4.13 1.32 -6.72
CA VAL A 47 3.15 1.95 -7.62
C VAL A 47 3.57 1.80 -9.08
N THR A 48 4.85 2.04 -9.37
CA THR A 48 5.37 1.92 -10.74
C THR A 48 5.28 0.50 -11.26
N THR A 49 5.61 -0.52 -10.45
CA THR A 49 5.50 -1.94 -10.82
C THR A 49 4.05 -2.37 -10.98
N THR A 50 3.14 -1.98 -10.07
CA THR A 50 1.71 -2.30 -10.22
C THR A 50 1.07 -1.62 -11.42
N CYS A 51 1.55 -0.43 -11.81
CA CYS A 51 1.04 0.31 -12.96
C CYS A 51 1.54 -0.21 -14.32
N GLN A 52 2.51 -1.12 -14.36
CA GLN A 52 2.97 -1.75 -15.61
C GLN A 52 1.86 -2.54 -16.32
N PHE A 53 0.92 -3.08 -15.55
CA PHE A 53 -0.23 -3.78 -16.12
C PHE A 53 -1.33 -2.80 -16.50
N PRO A 54 -1.98 -2.94 -17.67
CA PRO A 54 -3.13 -2.13 -18.05
C PRO A 54 -4.23 -2.17 -16.98
N LEU A 55 -4.93 -1.05 -16.80
CA LEU A 55 -6.01 -0.95 -15.81
C LEU A 55 -7.04 -2.07 -15.96
N ALA A 56 -7.42 -2.41 -17.20
CA ALA A 56 -8.36 -3.49 -17.49
C ALA A 56 -7.91 -4.85 -16.94
N HIS A 57 -6.61 -5.17 -17.02
CA HIS A 57 -6.07 -6.41 -16.48
C HIS A 57 -6.21 -6.46 -14.95
N ARG A 58 -5.82 -5.37 -14.26
CA ARG A 58 -5.91 -5.28 -12.80
C ARG A 58 -7.36 -5.36 -12.32
N LEU A 59 -8.28 -4.67 -13.01
CA LEU A 59 -9.72 -4.74 -12.71
C LEU A 59 -10.27 -6.16 -12.90
N GLY A 60 -9.82 -6.88 -13.93
CA GLY A 60 -10.19 -8.27 -14.14
C GLY A 60 -9.79 -9.16 -12.96
N VAL A 61 -8.54 -9.04 -12.49
CA VAL A 61 -8.04 -9.78 -11.33
C VAL A 61 -8.85 -9.48 -10.07
N VAL A 62 -9.09 -8.19 -9.78
CA VAL A 62 -9.89 -7.79 -8.60
C VAL A 62 -11.33 -8.29 -8.69
N SER A 63 -11.95 -8.20 -9.87
CA SER A 63 -13.32 -8.70 -10.09
C SER A 63 -13.41 -10.21 -9.87
N GLN A 64 -12.42 -10.96 -10.37
CA GLN A 64 -12.37 -12.41 -10.19
C GLN A 64 -12.17 -12.79 -8.73
N TRP A 65 -11.23 -12.14 -8.04
CA TRP A 65 -11.00 -12.36 -6.62
C TRP A 65 -12.27 -12.05 -5.80
N LEU A 66 -12.94 -10.93 -6.10
CA LEU A 66 -14.18 -10.55 -5.40
C LEU A 66 -15.28 -11.60 -5.57
N LYS A 67 -15.46 -12.11 -6.79
CA LYS A 67 -16.44 -13.19 -7.05
C LYS A 67 -16.13 -14.44 -6.23
N GLN A 68 -14.85 -14.85 -6.18
CA GLN A 68 -14.43 -16.02 -5.41
C GLN A 68 -14.62 -15.83 -3.91
N ALA A 69 -14.24 -14.67 -3.38
CA ALA A 69 -14.41 -14.33 -1.97
C ALA A 69 -15.89 -14.37 -1.57
N LEU A 70 -16.79 -13.84 -2.41
CA LEU A 70 -18.23 -13.86 -2.14
C LEU A 70 -18.81 -15.28 -2.17
N THR A 71 -18.32 -16.16 -3.05
CA THR A 71 -18.76 -17.57 -3.09
C THR A 71 -18.22 -18.42 -1.93
N GLN A 72 -17.08 -18.06 -1.36
CA GLN A 72 -16.48 -18.79 -0.23
C GLN A 72 -17.04 -18.37 1.13
N ASN A 73 -17.61 -17.17 1.23
CA ASN A 73 -18.22 -16.62 2.44
C ASN A 73 -19.77 -16.67 2.41
N GLY A 74 -20.35 -17.31 1.39
CA GLY A 74 -21.81 -17.46 1.19
C GLY A 74 -22.33 -18.81 1.61
#